data_AF-A0A2F0A1R1-F1
#
_entry.id   AF-A0A2F0A1R1-F1
#
_cell.length_a   1.000
_cell.length_b   1.000
_cell.length_c   1.000
_cell.angle_alpha   90.00
_cell.angle_beta   90.00
_cell.angle_gamma   90.00
#
_symmetry.space_group_name_H-M   'P 1'
#
loop_
_entity.id
_entity.type
_entity.pdbx_description
1 polymer ?
#
loop_
_entity_poly.entity_id
_entity_poly.type
_entity_poly.pdbx_seq_one_letter_code
_entity_poly.pdbx_strand_id
1 'polypeptide(L)'
;NKRSQLRIEPNTPDKASENLELPFDNIEHSAPDSVKDFVQHRNELYSSGQSLFDIEALRYTLEIAGKRSPIIKYKELKIDQITSATSWLSYDTEFIFGFEPPEQIDYWKRVIRNSEKSKAKKSKIIAFSYPESKSFNESIKDKINVIDLSRAELASLAAGNTVIQESDNEGKIFSEIAPELDSIWKRITRSA
;
A
#
# COMPACT_ATOMS: atom_id res chain seq x y z
N ASN A 1 47.54 -18.40 -36.37
CA ASN A 1 46.98 -18.90 -35.09
C ASN A 1 47.60 -18.19 -33.90
N LYS A 2 47.01 -17.07 -33.46
CA LYS A 2 47.21 -16.51 -32.12
C LYS A 2 45.85 -15.96 -31.66
N ARG A 3 45.09 -16.76 -30.91
CA ARG A 3 43.92 -16.29 -30.16
C ARG A 3 44.26 -16.36 -28.69
N SER A 4 44.43 -15.19 -28.12
CA SER A 4 44.61 -14.92 -26.70
C SER A 4 43.38 -15.37 -25.92
N GLN A 5 43.60 -15.98 -24.76
CA GLN A 5 42.57 -16.37 -23.80
C GLN A 5 41.91 -15.10 -23.22
N LEU A 6 40.59 -14.99 -23.33
CA LEU A 6 39.78 -14.09 -22.50
C LEU A 6 39.00 -14.98 -21.52
N ARG A 7 39.50 -15.00 -20.28
CA ARG A 7 38.82 -15.61 -19.13
C ARG A 7 37.74 -14.61 -18.74
N ILE A 8 36.46 -14.96 -18.93
CA ILE A 8 35.34 -14.16 -18.46
C ILE A 8 35.29 -14.37 -16.96
N GLU A 9 35.72 -13.36 -16.19
CA GLU A 9 35.46 -13.31 -14.76
C GLU A 9 33.95 -13.17 -14.54
N PRO A 10 33.37 -13.88 -13.56
CA PRO A 10 31.96 -13.70 -13.22
C PRO A 10 31.76 -12.26 -12.76
N ASN A 11 30.82 -11.55 -13.39
CA ASN A 11 30.37 -10.23 -12.98
C ASN A 11 30.02 -10.27 -11.49
N THR A 12 30.87 -9.65 -10.69
CA THR A 12 30.57 -9.24 -9.31
C THR A 12 29.21 -8.53 -9.31
N PRO A 13 28.27 -8.88 -8.42
CA PRO A 13 27.05 -8.10 -8.29
C PRO A 13 27.44 -6.66 -7.97
N ASP A 14 26.79 -5.71 -8.66
CA ASP A 14 27.01 -4.28 -8.52
C ASP A 14 27.09 -3.90 -7.03
N LYS A 15 28.22 -3.32 -6.63
CA LYS A 15 28.42 -2.65 -5.34
C LYS A 15 27.65 -1.32 -5.27
N ALA A 16 26.39 -1.33 -5.67
CA ALA A 16 25.48 -0.19 -5.57
C ALA A 16 24.51 -0.33 -4.39
N SER A 17 24.70 -1.32 -3.51
CA SER A 17 24.03 -1.41 -2.20
C SER A 17 24.83 -0.71 -1.09
N GLU A 18 25.49 0.40 -1.39
CA GLU A 18 26.19 1.20 -0.37
C GLU A 18 25.17 1.99 0.46
N ASN A 19 24.91 1.50 1.68
CA ASN A 19 24.39 2.23 2.84
C ASN A 19 23.23 3.20 2.56
N LEU A 20 22.08 2.69 2.13
CA LEU A 20 20.84 3.41 2.40
C LEU A 20 20.62 3.39 3.92
N GLU A 21 20.78 4.54 4.58
CA GLU A 21 20.29 4.69 5.95
C GLU A 21 18.80 4.34 5.97
N LEU A 22 18.44 3.38 6.83
CA LEU A 22 17.06 2.98 6.99
C LEU A 22 16.29 4.17 7.57
N PRO A 23 15.20 4.63 6.92
CA PRO A 23 14.41 5.76 7.42
C PRO A 23 13.49 5.36 8.58
N PHE A 24 13.79 4.25 9.26
CA PHE A 24 12.94 3.63 10.25
C PHE A 24 13.58 3.68 11.63
N ASP A 25 12.76 3.89 12.65
CA ASP A 25 13.19 3.80 14.03
C ASP A 25 13.51 2.35 14.42
N ASN A 26 14.41 2.19 15.40
CA ASN A 26 14.68 0.90 16.02
C ASN A 26 13.49 0.48 16.90
N ILE A 27 13.14 -0.80 16.83
CA ILE A 27 12.10 -1.36 17.70
C ILE A 27 12.63 -1.72 19.09
N GLU A 28 11.74 -1.72 20.07
CA GLU A 28 12.05 -2.16 21.42
C GLU A 28 12.45 -3.65 21.45
N HIS A 29 13.41 -4.01 22.31
CA HIS A 29 13.85 -5.41 22.44
C HIS A 29 12.74 -6.33 22.96
N SER A 30 11.77 -5.77 23.69
CA SER A 30 10.57 -6.43 24.21
C SER A 30 9.45 -6.59 23.18
N ALA A 31 9.62 -6.13 21.94
CA ALA A 31 8.60 -6.25 20.91
C ALA A 31 8.24 -7.73 20.64
N PRO A 32 6.97 -8.02 20.29
CA PRO A 32 6.56 -9.35 19.84
C PRO A 32 7.40 -9.82 18.65
N ASP A 33 7.57 -11.14 18.50
CA ASP A 33 8.37 -11.70 17.40
C ASP A 33 7.78 -11.35 16.03
N SER A 34 6.44 -11.27 15.92
CA SER A 34 5.75 -10.77 14.72
C SER A 34 6.18 -9.37 14.29
N VAL A 35 6.46 -8.48 15.25
CA VAL A 35 6.95 -7.12 14.98
C VAL A 35 8.41 -7.16 14.53
N LYS A 36 9.22 -8.05 15.12
CA LYS A 36 10.62 -8.24 14.68
C LYS A 36 10.68 -8.79 13.26
N ASP A 37 9.87 -9.80 12.98
CA ASP A 37 9.75 -10.40 11.64
C ASP A 37 9.29 -9.34 10.64
N PHE A 38 8.27 -8.56 10.99
CA PHE A 38 7.81 -7.44 10.16
C PHE A 38 8.94 -6.45 9.85
N VAL A 39 9.70 -6.02 10.86
CA VAL A 39 10.80 -5.06 10.66
C VAL A 39 11.90 -5.64 9.81
N GLN A 40 12.24 -6.92 10.00
CA GLN A 40 13.23 -7.61 9.18
C GLN A 40 12.81 -7.61 7.71
N HIS A 41 11.60 -8.10 7.41
CA HIS A 41 11.06 -8.13 6.06
C HIS A 41 10.98 -6.72 5.45
N ARG A 42 10.52 -5.72 6.21
CA ARG A 42 10.45 -4.33 5.76
C ARG A 42 11.82 -3.81 5.34
N ASN A 43 12.85 -4.04 6.15
CA ASN A 43 14.19 -3.53 5.88
C ASN A 43 14.83 -4.23 4.67
N GLU A 44 14.62 -5.54 4.52
CA GLU A 44 15.05 -6.32 3.35
C GLU A 44 14.35 -5.84 2.07
N LEU A 45 13.02 -5.67 2.12
CA LEU A 45 12.23 -5.17 1.00
C LEU A 45 12.62 -3.74 0.63
N TYR A 46 12.80 -2.86 1.61
CA TYR A 46 13.23 -1.47 1.37
C TYR A 46 14.58 -1.43 0.64
N SER A 47 15.54 -2.24 1.10
CA SER A 47 16.89 -2.29 0.54
C SER A 47 16.97 -3.06 -0.77
N SER A 48 15.95 -3.85 -1.10
CA SER A 48 15.87 -4.55 -2.38
C SER A 48 15.79 -3.56 -3.55
N GLY A 49 16.16 -3.98 -4.76
CA GLY A 49 15.92 -3.19 -5.98
C GLY A 49 14.55 -3.40 -6.60
N GLN A 50 13.70 -4.25 -6.00
CA GLN A 50 12.46 -4.70 -6.63
C GLN A 50 11.33 -3.66 -6.53
N SER A 51 10.35 -3.77 -7.44
CA SER A 51 9.09 -3.05 -7.33
C SER A 51 8.29 -3.58 -6.14
N LEU A 52 7.80 -2.67 -5.30
CA LEU A 52 7.03 -2.99 -4.09
C LEU A 52 5.55 -2.62 -4.25
N PHE A 53 5.16 -2.08 -5.40
CA PHE A 53 3.79 -1.68 -5.63
C PHE A 53 2.96 -2.89 -6.08
N ASP A 54 2.10 -3.37 -5.18
CA ASP A 54 1.16 -4.47 -5.42
C ASP A 54 -0.24 -4.04 -4.99
N ILE A 55 -1.14 -3.94 -5.97
CA ILE A 55 -2.53 -3.50 -5.78
C ILE A 55 -3.33 -4.51 -4.94
N GLU A 56 -3.09 -5.81 -5.10
CA GLU A 56 -3.84 -6.82 -4.37
C GLU A 56 -3.39 -6.87 -2.90
N ALA A 57 -2.08 -6.74 -2.65
CA ALA A 57 -1.56 -6.59 -1.29
C ALA A 57 -2.08 -5.31 -0.61
N LEU A 58 -2.13 -4.18 -1.33
CA LEU A 58 -2.73 -2.94 -0.87
C LEU A 58 -4.22 -3.13 -0.52
N ARG A 59 -4.99 -3.74 -1.42
CA ARG A 59 -6.42 -4.01 -1.24
C ARG A 59 -6.66 -4.88 -0.01
N TYR A 60 -5.92 -5.98 0.13
CA TYR A 60 -6.03 -6.89 1.25
C TYR A 60 -5.67 -6.20 2.58
N THR A 61 -4.59 -5.42 2.61
CA THR A 61 -4.19 -4.70 3.82
C THR A 61 -5.26 -3.67 4.23
N LEU A 62 -5.85 -2.96 3.26
CA LEU A 62 -6.97 -2.04 3.54
C LEU A 62 -8.23 -2.77 4.00
N GLU A 63 -8.49 -3.96 3.48
CA GLU A 63 -9.60 -4.80 3.94
C GLU A 63 -9.41 -5.23 5.40
N ILE A 64 -8.24 -5.79 5.75
CA ILE A 64 -7.94 -6.22 7.11
C ILE A 64 -7.97 -5.02 8.07
N ALA A 65 -7.32 -3.91 7.73
CA ALA A 65 -7.34 -2.71 8.56
C ALA A 65 -8.77 -2.18 8.79
N GLY A 66 -9.60 -2.16 7.74
CA GLY A 66 -10.99 -1.75 7.85
C GLY A 66 -11.85 -2.72 8.69
N LYS A 67 -11.65 -4.03 8.55
CA LYS A 67 -12.38 -5.07 9.30
C LYS A 67 -12.01 -5.12 10.77
N ARG A 68 -10.76 -4.78 11.12
CA ARG A 68 -10.25 -4.88 12.49
C ARG A 68 -10.37 -3.58 13.28
N SER A 69 -10.52 -2.44 12.60
CA SER A 69 -10.70 -1.16 13.28
C SER A 69 -12.11 -1.04 13.89
N PRO A 70 -12.23 -0.74 15.19
CA PRO A 70 -13.54 -0.64 15.87
C PRO A 70 -14.37 0.57 15.42
N ILE A 71 -13.75 1.55 14.76
CA ILE A 71 -14.38 2.81 14.34
C ILE A 71 -14.60 2.91 12.83
N ILE A 72 -14.24 1.86 12.09
CA ILE A 72 -14.42 1.78 10.63
C ILE A 72 -15.50 0.75 10.33
N LYS A 73 -16.49 1.16 9.53
CA LYS A 73 -17.39 0.22 8.84
C LYS A 73 -16.81 -0.04 7.47
N TYR A 74 -16.18 -1.21 7.32
CA TYR A 74 -15.69 -1.70 6.04
C TYR A 74 -16.84 -2.13 5.13
N LYS A 75 -16.72 -1.80 3.84
CA LYS A 75 -17.61 -2.30 2.79
C LYS A 75 -16.85 -2.43 1.48
N GLU A 76 -17.03 -3.55 0.79
CA GLU A 76 -16.63 -3.65 -0.62
C GLU A 76 -17.72 -3.03 -1.52
N LEU A 77 -17.30 -2.15 -2.43
CA LEU A 77 -18.15 -1.51 -3.43
C LEU A 77 -17.91 -2.17 -4.79
N LYS A 78 -18.92 -2.87 -5.31
CA LYS A 78 -18.88 -3.34 -6.70
C LYS A 78 -19.05 -2.15 -7.65
N ILE A 79 -18.07 -1.90 -8.50
CA ILE A 79 -18.08 -0.78 -9.46
C ILE A 79 -18.66 -1.23 -10.80
N ASP A 80 -18.29 -2.43 -11.23
CA ASP A 80 -18.93 -3.16 -12.32
C ASP A 80 -18.97 -4.68 -11.99
N GLN A 81 -18.97 -5.54 -13.02
CA GLN A 81 -19.01 -6.99 -12.84
C GLN A 81 -17.67 -7.59 -12.39
N ILE A 82 -16.56 -6.92 -12.70
CA ILE A 82 -15.19 -7.43 -12.51
C ILE A 82 -14.36 -6.55 -11.57
N THR A 83 -14.67 -5.26 -11.46
CA THR A 83 -13.92 -4.31 -10.65
C THR A 83 -14.66 -3.93 -9.38
N SER A 84 -13.89 -3.71 -8.31
CA SER A 84 -14.38 -3.22 -7.03
C SER A 84 -13.56 -2.05 -6.50
N ALA A 85 -14.08 -1.41 -5.47
CA ALA A 85 -13.42 -0.40 -4.66
C ALA A 85 -13.65 -0.74 -3.19
N THR A 86 -12.75 -0.31 -2.32
CA THR A 86 -12.91 -0.48 -0.87
C THR A 86 -13.51 0.78 -0.27
N SER A 87 -14.50 0.66 0.60
CA SER A 87 -15.06 1.77 1.37
C SER A 87 -14.80 1.59 2.85
N TRP A 88 -14.27 2.64 3.47
CA TRP A 88 -14.21 2.82 4.92
C TRP A 88 -15.11 3.97 5.32
N LEU A 89 -16.19 3.65 6.03
CA LEU A 89 -17.01 4.67 6.67
C LEU A 89 -16.55 4.84 8.13
N SER A 90 -16.02 6.00 8.47
CA SER A 90 -15.64 6.35 9.84
C SER A 90 -16.36 7.63 10.27
N TYR A 91 -17.16 7.52 11.33
CA TYR A 91 -18.04 8.58 11.81
C TYR A 91 -18.89 9.19 10.67
N ASP A 92 -18.54 10.39 10.25
CA ASP A 92 -19.24 11.17 9.23
C ASP A 92 -18.51 11.23 7.88
N THR A 93 -17.36 10.55 7.73
CA THR A 93 -16.55 10.55 6.51
C THR A 93 -16.47 9.16 5.89
N GLU A 94 -16.80 9.05 4.60
CA GLU A 94 -16.51 7.87 3.80
C GLU A 94 -15.23 8.06 2.98
N PHE A 95 -14.32 7.11 3.09
CA PHE A 95 -13.13 7.00 2.24
C PHE A 95 -13.36 5.86 1.26
N ILE A 96 -13.27 6.15 -0.05
CA ILE A 96 -13.45 5.18 -1.11
C ILE A 96 -12.12 5.01 -1.85
N PHE A 97 -11.49 3.86 -1.68
CA PHE A 97 -10.23 3.49 -2.30
C PHE A 97 -10.49 2.82 -3.64
N GLY A 98 -10.04 3.46 -4.72
CA GLY A 98 -10.04 2.88 -6.04
C GLY A 98 -8.69 2.26 -6.39
N PHE A 99 -8.73 1.19 -7.18
CA PHE A 99 -7.56 0.34 -7.47
C PHE A 99 -7.19 0.27 -8.96
N GLU A 100 -8.00 0.87 -9.83
CA GLU A 100 -7.74 0.87 -11.27
C GLU A 100 -6.80 2.01 -11.67
N PRO A 101 -6.06 1.88 -12.79
CA PRO A 101 -5.18 2.95 -13.25
C PRO A 101 -5.98 4.18 -13.70
N PRO A 102 -5.37 5.39 -13.70
CA PRO A 102 -6.05 6.66 -14.00
C PRO A 102 -6.75 6.73 -15.37
N GLU A 103 -6.29 5.94 -16.33
CA GLU A 103 -6.84 5.85 -17.69
C GLU A 103 -8.19 5.13 -17.75
N GLN A 104 -8.57 4.38 -16.70
CA GLN A 104 -9.86 3.72 -16.60
C GLN A 104 -10.96 4.71 -16.22
N ILE A 105 -11.21 5.68 -17.10
CA ILE A 105 -12.11 6.81 -16.85
C ILE A 105 -13.52 6.36 -16.47
N ASP A 106 -14.02 5.28 -17.07
CA ASP A 106 -15.37 4.78 -16.78
C ASP A 106 -15.46 4.16 -15.39
N TYR A 107 -14.41 3.48 -14.92
CA TYR A 107 -14.31 3.02 -13.53
C TYR A 107 -14.37 4.22 -12.58
N TRP A 108 -13.51 5.21 -12.78
CA TRP A 108 -13.43 6.38 -11.91
C TRP A 108 -14.72 7.21 -11.89
N LYS A 109 -15.39 7.38 -13.04
CA LYS A 109 -16.73 8.00 -13.10
C LYS A 109 -17.76 7.24 -12.27
N ARG A 110 -17.70 5.90 -12.25
CA ARG A 110 -18.62 5.08 -11.43
C ARG A 110 -18.28 5.16 -9.95
N VAL A 111 -17.00 5.20 -9.58
CA VAL A 111 -16.55 5.45 -8.19
C VAL A 111 -17.08 6.81 -7.71
N ILE A 112 -16.93 7.86 -8.52
CA ILE A 112 -17.45 9.21 -8.24
C ILE A 112 -18.97 9.19 -8.02
N ARG A 113 -19.72 8.54 -8.91
CA ARG A 113 -21.18 8.40 -8.74
C ARG A 113 -21.58 7.64 -7.48
N ASN A 114 -20.77 6.67 -7.03
CA ASN A 114 -21.01 5.98 -5.76
C ASN A 114 -20.73 6.89 -4.57
N SER A 115 -19.64 7.66 -4.61
CA SER A 115 -19.29 8.69 -3.62
C SER A 115 -20.43 9.71 -3.43
N GLU A 116 -21.00 10.20 -4.54
CA GLU A 116 -22.12 11.17 -4.55
C GLU A 116 -23.43 10.59 -3.98
N LYS A 117 -23.57 9.26 -3.92
CA LYS A 117 -24.72 8.56 -3.32
C LYS A 117 -24.52 8.21 -1.84
N SER A 118 -23.34 8.49 -1.29
CA SER A 118 -23.05 8.23 0.11
C SER A 118 -24.00 8.99 1.02
N LYS A 119 -24.28 8.39 2.18
CA LYS A 119 -24.99 9.06 3.28
C LYS A 119 -24.04 9.75 4.26
N ALA A 120 -22.72 9.63 4.07
CA ALA A 120 -21.73 10.33 4.87
C ALA A 120 -21.84 11.85 4.64
N LYS A 121 -21.41 12.66 5.63
CA LYS A 121 -21.36 14.12 5.46
C LYS A 121 -20.28 14.52 4.46
N LYS A 122 -19.19 13.76 4.41
CA LYS A 122 -18.09 13.96 3.46
C LYS A 122 -17.71 12.61 2.85
N SER A 123 -17.47 12.59 1.55
CA SER A 123 -16.95 11.43 0.84
C SER A 123 -15.66 11.81 0.12
N LYS A 124 -14.66 10.94 0.20
CA LYS A 124 -13.33 11.20 -0.36
C LYS A 124 -12.90 9.98 -1.16
N ILE A 125 -12.51 10.23 -2.40
CA ILE A 125 -12.02 9.17 -3.28
C ILE A 125 -10.51 9.21 -3.20
N ILE A 126 -9.90 8.04 -2.99
CA ILE A 126 -8.47 7.87 -2.86
C ILE A 126 -8.00 6.95 -3.98
N ALA A 127 -6.97 7.40 -4.69
CA ALA A 127 -6.24 6.61 -5.67
C ALA A 127 -4.77 6.53 -5.23
N PHE A 128 -4.09 5.44 -5.57
CA PHE A 128 -2.67 5.27 -5.30
C PHE A 128 -1.88 5.52 -6.58
N SER A 129 -0.88 6.41 -6.54
CA SER A 129 0.08 6.52 -7.63
C SER A 129 1.13 5.43 -7.53
N TYR A 130 1.59 4.98 -8.70
CA TYR A 130 2.77 4.15 -8.86
C TYR A 130 3.75 4.85 -9.81
N PRO A 131 5.05 4.50 -9.84
CA PRO A 131 6.08 5.25 -10.57
C PRO A 131 5.78 5.51 -12.05
N GLU A 132 4.97 4.67 -12.69
CA GLU A 132 4.57 4.78 -14.11
C GLU A 132 3.12 5.25 -14.30
N SER A 133 2.45 5.70 -13.24
CA SER A 133 1.06 6.13 -13.31
C SER A 133 0.91 7.42 -14.11
N LYS A 134 -0.04 7.44 -15.04
CA LYS A 134 -0.40 8.67 -15.75
C LYS A 134 -1.18 9.61 -14.82
N SER A 135 -1.21 10.89 -15.16
CA SER A 135 -2.09 11.83 -14.46
C SER A 135 -3.56 11.53 -14.76
N PHE A 136 -4.42 11.70 -13.74
CA PHE A 136 -5.87 11.71 -13.94
C PHE A 136 -6.28 12.80 -14.92
N ASN A 137 -7.34 12.52 -15.69
CA ASN A 137 -7.95 13.49 -16.57
C ASN A 137 -8.44 14.73 -15.77
N GLU A 138 -8.21 15.92 -16.31
CA GLU A 138 -8.56 17.21 -15.67
C GLU A 138 -10.04 17.29 -15.24
N SER A 139 -10.95 16.58 -15.92
CA SER A 139 -12.39 16.56 -15.57
C SER A 139 -12.74 15.81 -14.27
N ILE A 140 -11.84 14.98 -13.75
CA ILE A 140 -12.08 14.17 -12.54
C ILE A 140 -10.99 14.32 -11.48
N LYS A 141 -9.87 14.97 -11.83
CA LYS A 141 -8.68 15.10 -10.99
C LYS A 141 -8.95 15.82 -9.68
N ASP A 142 -9.85 16.80 -9.68
CA ASP A 142 -10.26 17.56 -8.48
C ASP A 142 -11.12 16.74 -7.51
N LYS A 143 -11.73 15.65 -7.99
CA LYS A 143 -12.57 14.75 -7.19
C LYS A 143 -11.80 13.57 -6.58
N ILE A 144 -10.53 13.38 -6.98
CA ILE A 144 -9.73 12.21 -6.62
C ILE A 144 -8.48 12.67 -5.84
N ASN A 145 -8.32 12.16 -4.62
CA ASN A 145 -7.12 12.37 -3.83
C ASN A 145 -6.10 11.30 -4.23
N VAL A 146 -5.02 11.71 -4.87
CA VAL A 146 -3.94 10.80 -5.26
C VAL A 146 -2.91 10.75 -4.14
N ILE A 147 -2.61 9.53 -3.68
CA ILE A 147 -1.63 9.27 -2.64
C ILE A 147 -0.42 8.61 -3.28
N ASP A 148 0.73 9.26 -3.12
CA ASP A 148 2.02 8.73 -3.54
C ASP A 148 2.74 8.06 -2.37
N LEU A 149 2.72 6.74 -2.35
CA LEU A 149 3.36 5.96 -1.31
C LEU A 149 4.87 5.89 -1.60
N SER A 150 5.67 6.37 -0.66
CA SER A 150 7.11 6.25 -0.67
C SER A 150 7.53 4.78 -0.64
N ARG A 151 8.76 4.51 -1.07
CA ARG A 151 9.34 3.16 -0.99
C ARG A 151 9.30 2.58 0.43
N ALA A 152 9.49 3.43 1.45
CA ALA A 152 9.42 3.02 2.85
C ALA A 152 8.02 2.55 3.26
N GLU A 153 6.98 3.26 2.81
CA GLU A 153 5.58 2.89 3.08
C GLU A 153 5.18 1.63 2.29
N LEU A 154 5.61 1.51 1.03
CA LEU A 154 5.39 0.30 0.22
C LEU A 154 6.09 -0.92 0.82
N ALA A 155 7.33 -0.78 1.29
CA ALA A 155 8.04 -1.84 1.98
C ALA A 155 7.32 -2.29 3.26
N SER A 156 6.77 -1.32 4.01
CA SER A 156 6.02 -1.60 5.24
C SER A 156 4.71 -2.32 4.93
N LEU A 157 3.97 -1.90 3.90
CA LEU A 157 2.74 -2.58 3.49
C LEU A 157 3.00 -4.00 2.98
N ALA A 158 4.04 -4.18 2.16
CA ALA A 158 4.43 -5.49 1.64
C ALA A 158 4.88 -6.42 2.78
N ALA A 159 5.72 -5.95 3.70
CA ALA A 159 6.13 -6.73 4.88
C ALA A 159 4.94 -7.08 5.77
N GLY A 160 4.03 -6.11 6.00
CA GLY A 160 2.81 -6.35 6.76
C GLY A 160 1.94 -7.42 6.12
N ASN A 161 1.75 -7.36 4.81
CA ASN A 161 1.00 -8.37 4.06
C ASN A 161 1.63 -9.76 4.21
N THR A 162 2.96 -9.88 4.06
CA THR A 162 3.68 -11.16 4.23
C THR A 162 3.45 -11.74 5.62
N VAL A 163 3.75 -10.99 6.68
CA VAL A 163 3.64 -11.50 8.06
C VAL A 163 2.20 -11.82 8.46
N ILE A 164 1.21 -11.08 7.93
CA ILE A 164 -0.21 -11.40 8.15
C ILE A 164 -0.59 -12.71 7.44
N GLN A 165 -0.21 -12.89 6.17
CA GLN A 165 -0.60 -14.05 5.37
C GLN A 165 0.09 -15.35 5.82
N GLU A 166 1.30 -15.25 6.37
CA GLU A 166 2.04 -16.41 6.90
C GLU A 166 1.56 -16.85 8.29
N SER A 167 0.59 -16.14 8.89
CA SER A 167 0.14 -16.39 10.25
C SER A 167 -1.16 -17.17 10.36
N ASP A 168 -1.23 -18.06 11.34
CA ASP A 168 -2.46 -18.75 11.74
C ASP A 168 -3.50 -17.80 12.39
N ASN A 169 -3.11 -16.59 12.79
CA ASN A 169 -3.99 -15.61 13.42
C ASN A 169 -3.75 -14.19 12.90
N GLU A 170 -4.24 -13.94 11.67
CA GLU A 170 -4.19 -12.63 10.99
C GLU A 170 -4.60 -11.45 11.90
N GLY A 171 -5.64 -11.64 12.74
CA GLY A 171 -6.17 -10.56 13.59
C GLY A 171 -5.22 -10.17 14.71
N LYS A 172 -4.57 -11.16 15.34
CA LYS A 172 -3.56 -10.91 16.37
C LYS A 172 -2.34 -10.21 15.76
N ILE A 173 -1.82 -10.75 14.66
CA ILE A 173 -0.63 -10.19 13.99
C ILE A 173 -0.90 -8.76 13.52
N PHE A 174 -2.02 -8.52 12.83
CA PHE A 174 -2.38 -7.18 12.40
C PHE A 174 -2.41 -6.21 13.59
N SER A 175 -2.95 -6.62 14.73
CA SER A 175 -3.00 -5.76 15.93
C SER A 175 -1.62 -5.46 16.50
N GLU A 176 -0.69 -6.41 16.45
CA GLU A 176 0.69 -6.25 16.91
C GLU A 176 1.50 -5.33 16.00
N ILE A 177 1.32 -5.42 14.67
CA ILE A 177 2.05 -4.59 13.70
C ILE A 177 1.33 -3.26 13.36
N ALA A 178 0.05 -3.11 13.72
CA ALA A 178 -0.73 -1.91 13.39
C ALA A 178 -0.07 -0.59 13.81
N PRO A 179 0.61 -0.49 14.98
CA PRO A 179 1.37 0.72 15.34
C PRO A 179 2.45 1.10 14.32
N GLU A 180 3.13 0.12 13.72
CA GLU A 180 4.17 0.34 12.71
C GLU A 180 3.59 0.89 11.39
N LEU A 181 2.30 0.64 11.12
CA LEU A 181 1.59 1.11 9.93
C LEU A 181 0.78 2.40 10.18
N ASP A 182 0.79 2.93 11.40
CA ASP A 182 -0.04 4.07 11.81
C ASP A 182 0.25 5.35 10.99
N SER A 183 1.52 5.60 10.66
CA SER A 183 1.91 6.75 9.83
C SER A 183 1.26 6.70 8.43
N ILE A 184 1.16 5.49 7.85
CA ILE A 184 0.53 5.22 6.56
C ILE A 184 -0.97 5.47 6.66
N TRP A 185 -1.62 4.94 7.71
CA TRP A 185 -3.06 5.15 7.93
C TRP A 185 -3.40 6.61 8.16
N LYS A 186 -2.59 7.32 8.94
CA LYS A 186 -2.73 8.78 9.11
C LYS A 186 -2.59 9.50 7.79
N ARG A 187 -1.61 9.17 6.96
CA ARG A 187 -1.45 9.82 5.64
C ARG A 187 -2.64 9.54 4.72
N ILE A 188 -3.07 8.29 4.67
CA ILE A 188 -4.22 7.85 3.87
C ILE A 188 -5.50 8.56 4.30
N THR A 189 -5.72 8.71 5.59
CA THR A 189 -6.95 9.31 6.15
C THR A 189 -6.86 10.83 6.34
N ARG A 190 -5.66 11.44 6.30
CA ARG A 190 -5.40 12.90 6.40
C ARG A 190 -5.34 13.60 5.05
N SER A 191 -5.04 12.90 3.95
CA SER A 191 -4.99 13.45 2.58
C SER A 191 -6.39 13.81 2.04
N ALA A 192 -7.20 14.41 2.90
CA ALA A 192 -8.61 14.13 2.99
C ALA A 192 -9.33 15.31 3.65
#